data_AF-A0A7U6JFM2-F1
#
_entry.id   AF-A0A7U6JFM2-F1
#
_cell.length_a   1.000
_cell.length_b   1.000
_cell.length_c   1.000
_cell.angle_alpha   90.00
_cell.angle_beta   90.00
_cell.angle_gamma   90.00
#
_symmetry.space_group_name_H-M   'P 1'
#
loop_
_entity.id
_entity.type
_entity.pdbx_description
1 polymer ?
#
loop_
_entity_poly.entity_id
_entity_poly.type
_entity_poly.pdbx_seq_one_letter_code
_entity_poly.pdbx_strand_id
1 'polypeptide(L)'
;MNEKRRVLNINMLIVKIKGIISTLIFLLFVPVAFSGIGLYFAPSGREARLTNWTFLGFSKDALETMHSIPGLIFSALIVIHLLLNFRIYKNEIICLLRTK
;
A
#
# COMPACT_ATOMS: atom_id res chain seq x y z
N MET A 1 -5.50 13.71 37.97
CA MET A 1 -4.58 12.59 37.63
C MET A 1 -5.15 11.64 36.56
N ASN A 2 -6.47 11.38 36.50
CA ASN A 2 -7.09 10.50 35.49
C ASN A 2 -7.14 11.07 34.06
N GLU A 3 -7.36 12.38 33.90
CA GLU A 3 -7.43 13.06 32.59
C GLU A 3 -6.14 12.88 31.76
N LYS A 4 -4.98 13.23 32.34
CA LYS A 4 -3.68 13.09 31.67
C LYS A 4 -3.39 11.64 31.26
N ARG A 5 -3.77 10.68 32.10
CA ARG A 5 -3.59 9.24 31.83
C ARG A 5 -4.48 8.79 30.66
N ARG A 6 -5.72 9.29 30.58
CA ARG A 6 -6.65 9.03 29.47
C ARG A 6 -6.13 9.57 28.14
N VAL A 7 -5.67 10.82 28.12
CA VAL A 7 -5.10 11.46 26.92
C VAL A 7 -3.83 10.74 26.45
N LEU A 8 -2.95 10.37 27.38
CA LEU A 8 -1.74 9.59 27.07
C LEU A 8 -2.09 8.24 26.42
N ASN A 9 -3.10 7.54 26.95
CA ASN A 9 -3.54 6.25 26.39
C ASN A 9 -4.12 6.38 24.97
N ILE A 10 -4.89 7.44 24.70
CA ILE A 10 -5.43 7.71 23.35
C ILE A 10 -4.31 8.00 22.37
N ASN A 11 -3.34 8.85 22.75
CA ASN A 11 -2.20 9.17 21.87
C ASN A 11 -1.37 7.92 21.55
N MET A 12 -1.09 7.09 22.56
CA MET A 12 -0.40 5.81 22.35
C MET A 12 -1.19 4.87 21.43
N LEU A 13 -2.52 4.81 21.58
CA LEU A 13 -3.37 4.00 20.71
C LEU A 13 -3.29 4.46 19.25
N ILE A 14 -3.35 5.78 19.00
CA ILE A 14 -3.21 6.34 17.65
C ILE A 14 -1.86 5.97 17.04
N VAL A 15 -0.76 6.11 17.80
CA VAL A 15 0.58 5.73 17.33
C VAL A 15 0.65 4.23 16.98
N LYS A 16 0.07 3.36 17.82
CA LYS A 16 -0.02 1.93 17.55
C LYS A 16 -0.81 1.63 16.27
N ILE A 17 -1.98 2.24 16.08
CA ILE A 17 -2.80 2.07 14.87
C ILE A 17 -2.02 2.51 13.63
N LYS A 18 -1.37 3.67 13.68
CA LYS A 18 -0.53 4.16 12.57
C LYS A 18 0.58 3.16 12.22
N GLY A 19 1.26 2.62 13.23
CA GLY A 19 2.29 1.59 13.04
C GLY A 19 1.75 0.32 12.39
N ILE A 20 0.62 -0.20 12.89
CA ILE A 20 -0.03 -1.41 12.33
C ILE A 20 -0.40 -1.19 10.85
N ILE A 21 -1.01 -0.06 10.51
CA ILE A 21 -1.42 0.24 9.14
C ILE A 21 -0.18 0.35 8.23
N SER A 22 0.88 1.04 8.65
CA SER A 22 2.13 1.12 7.89
C SER A 22 2.73 -0.26 7.63
N THR A 23 2.74 -1.15 8.63
CA THR A 23 3.25 -2.52 8.47
C THR A 23 2.38 -3.34 7.51
N LEU A 24 1.05 -3.25 7.59
CA LEU A 24 0.14 -3.94 6.68
C LEU A 24 0.31 -3.47 5.22
N ILE A 25 0.45 -2.16 5.02
CA ILE A 25 0.75 -1.58 3.70
C ILE A 25 2.07 -2.15 3.17
N PHE A 26 3.12 -2.17 3.97
CA PHE A 26 4.42 -2.71 3.55
C PHE A 26 4.35 -4.19 3.16
N LEU A 27 3.60 -4.99 3.91
CA LEU A 27 3.40 -6.41 3.60
C LEU A 27 2.62 -6.63 2.30
N LEU A 28 1.60 -5.81 2.03
CA LEU A 28 0.83 -5.87 0.78
C LEU A 28 1.58 -5.27 -0.41
N PHE A 29 2.46 -4.30 -0.17
CA PHE A 29 3.27 -3.68 -1.22
C PHE A 29 4.09 -4.73 -1.98
N VAL A 30 4.70 -5.70 -1.29
CA VAL A 30 5.56 -6.72 -1.92
C VAL A 30 4.83 -7.54 -3.00
N PRO A 31 3.73 -8.26 -2.72
CA PRO A 31 3.02 -9.05 -3.72
C PRO A 31 2.34 -8.17 -4.78
N VAL A 32 1.82 -6.99 -4.43
CA VAL A 32 1.18 -6.07 -5.38
C VAL A 32 2.20 -5.48 -6.35
N ALA A 33 3.37 -5.07 -5.86
CA ALA A 33 4.45 -4.55 -6.70
C ALA A 33 5.02 -5.65 -7.60
N PHE A 34 5.28 -6.84 -7.06
CA PHE A 34 5.76 -7.98 -7.83
C PHE A 34 4.80 -8.33 -8.97
N SER A 35 3.51 -8.49 -8.65
CA SER A 35 2.49 -8.81 -9.64
C SER A 35 2.26 -7.67 -10.63
N GLY A 36 2.34 -6.41 -10.18
CA GLY A 36 2.23 -5.23 -11.05
C GLY A 36 3.38 -5.15 -12.07
N ILE A 37 4.62 -5.42 -11.65
CA ILE A 37 5.77 -5.50 -12.55
C ILE A 37 5.57 -6.63 -13.57
N GLY A 38 5.13 -7.81 -13.12
CA GLY A 38 4.82 -8.91 -14.03
C GLY A 38 3.73 -8.55 -15.05
N LEU A 39 2.63 -7.97 -14.60
CA LEU A 39 1.52 -7.54 -15.48
C LEU A 39 1.91 -6.43 -16.44
N TYR A 40 2.85 -5.56 -16.07
CA TYR A 40 3.38 -4.52 -16.96
C TYR A 40 4.04 -5.12 -18.21
N PHE A 41 4.72 -6.27 -18.08
CA PHE A 41 5.33 -6.98 -19.21
C PHE A 41 4.39 -8.00 -19.86
N ALA A 42 3.23 -8.27 -19.27
CA ALA A 42 2.33 -9.29 -19.77
C ALA A 42 1.70 -8.86 -21.12
N PRO A 43 1.71 -9.73 -22.15
CA PRO A 43 1.03 -9.44 -23.40
C PRO A 43 -0.48 -9.43 -23.20
N SER A 44 -1.23 -9.12 -24.27
CA SER A 44 -2.70 -9.16 -24.24
C SER A 44 -3.19 -10.54 -23.76
N GLY A 45 -4.37 -10.58 -23.13
CA GLY A 45 -4.85 -11.81 -22.46
C GLY A 45 -4.98 -13.02 -23.40
N ARG A 46 -5.28 -12.79 -24.69
CA ARG A 46 -5.32 -13.86 -25.69
C ARG A 46 -3.91 -14.39 -25.99
N GLU A 47 -2.98 -13.50 -26.29
CA GLU A 47 -1.61 -13.86 -26.62
C GLU A 47 -0.90 -14.55 -25.45
N ALA A 48 -1.14 -14.07 -24.22
CA ALA A 48 -0.60 -14.70 -23.01
C ALA A 48 -1.04 -16.17 -22.88
N ARG A 49 -2.30 -16.49 -23.21
CA ARG A 49 -2.82 -17.87 -23.18
C ARG A 49 -2.29 -18.73 -24.32
N LEU A 50 -2.18 -18.17 -25.54
CA LEU A 50 -1.68 -18.91 -26.70
C LEU A 50 -0.19 -19.24 -26.58
N THR A 51 0.60 -18.35 -25.98
CA THR A 51 2.05 -18.51 -25.83
C THR A 51 2.46 -19.18 -24.51
N ASN A 52 1.49 -19.52 -23.64
CA ASN A 52 1.75 -19.95 -22.26
C ASN A 52 2.71 -19.00 -21.54
N TRP A 53 2.47 -17.70 -21.69
CA TRP A 53 3.35 -16.68 -21.13
C TRP A 53 3.40 -16.79 -19.61
N THR A 54 4.61 -16.68 -19.07
CA THR A 54 4.85 -16.67 -17.64
C THR A 54 5.86 -15.59 -17.26
N PHE A 55 5.71 -15.07 -16.04
CA PHE A 55 6.69 -14.21 -15.40
C PHE A 55 7.22 -14.91 -14.16
N LEU A 56 8.51 -15.28 -14.18
CA LEU A 56 9.16 -16.00 -13.09
C LEU A 56 8.37 -17.26 -12.64
N GLY A 57 7.75 -17.95 -13.60
CA GLY A 57 6.95 -19.16 -13.36
C GLY A 57 5.47 -18.91 -13.04
N PHE A 58 5.02 -17.65 -12.92
CA PHE A 58 3.61 -17.32 -12.71
C PHE A 58 2.91 -17.00 -14.02
N SER A 59 1.73 -17.59 -14.26
CA SER A 59 0.89 -17.22 -15.39
C SER A 59 0.33 -15.81 -15.22
N LYS A 60 -0.07 -15.20 -16.34
CA LYS A 60 -0.74 -13.89 -16.30
C LYS A 60 -1.94 -13.87 -15.34
N ASP A 61 -2.79 -14.88 -15.39
CA ASP A 61 -4.00 -14.96 -14.56
C ASP A 61 -3.66 -15.06 -13.06
N ALA A 62 -2.57 -15.75 -12.71
CA ALA A 62 -2.08 -15.80 -11.34
C ALA A 62 -1.61 -14.42 -10.86
N LEU A 63 -0.87 -13.70 -11.71
CA LEU A 63 -0.44 -12.33 -11.41
C LEU A 63 -1.63 -11.37 -11.29
N GLU A 64 -2.64 -11.46 -12.16
CA GLU A 64 -3.87 -10.66 -12.07
C GLU A 64 -4.60 -10.90 -10.75
N THR A 65 -4.67 -12.15 -10.31
CA THR A 65 -5.30 -12.52 -9.03
C THR A 65 -4.50 -11.97 -7.84
N MET A 66 -3.17 -12.08 -7.89
CA MET A 66 -2.26 -11.54 -6.86
C MET A 66 -2.24 -10.00 -6.83
N HIS A 67 -2.55 -9.34 -7.94
CA HIS A 67 -2.54 -7.88 -8.04
C HIS A 67 -3.88 -7.26 -7.66
N SER A 68 -5.00 -7.79 -8.18
CA SER A 68 -6.28 -7.07 -8.19
C SER A 68 -6.89 -6.95 -6.80
N ILE A 69 -7.15 -8.09 -6.13
CA ILE A 69 -7.79 -8.08 -4.80
C ILE A 69 -6.84 -7.47 -3.74
N PRO A 70 -5.57 -7.88 -3.64
CA PRO A 70 -4.63 -7.27 -2.70
C PRO A 70 -4.39 -5.79 -3.00
N GLY A 71 -4.37 -5.39 -4.28
CA GLY A 71 -4.21 -4.01 -4.73
C GLY A 71 -5.38 -3.11 -4.32
N LEU A 72 -6.61 -3.62 -4.34
CA LEU A 72 -7.77 -2.88 -3.83
C LEU A 72 -7.68 -2.64 -2.33
N ILE A 73 -7.32 -3.67 -1.55
CA ILE A 73 -7.12 -3.55 -0.08
C ILE A 73 -5.97 -2.59 0.22
N PHE A 74 -4.86 -2.72 -0.50
CA PHE A 74 -3.69 -1.85 -0.39
C PHE A 74 -4.05 -0.38 -0.65
N SER A 75 -4.84 -0.11 -1.70
CA SER A 75 -5.30 1.24 -2.02
C SER A 75 -6.16 1.83 -0.91
N ALA A 76 -7.10 1.07 -0.35
CA ALA A 76 -7.92 1.52 0.77
C ALA A 76 -7.06 1.83 2.02
N LEU A 77 -6.08 0.97 2.33
CA LEU A 77 -5.17 1.17 3.45
C LEU A 77 -4.28 2.41 3.25
N ILE A 78 -3.80 2.69 2.04
CA ILE A 78 -3.06 3.92 1.73
C ILE A 78 -3.90 5.16 2.01
N VAL A 79 -5.17 5.18 1.60
CA VAL A 79 -6.07 6.32 1.88
C VAL A 79 -6.18 6.54 3.39
N ILE A 80 -6.42 5.48 4.16
CA ILE A 80 -6.50 5.57 5.63
C ILE A 80 -5.17 6.05 6.22
N HIS A 81 -4.04 5.53 5.73
CA HIS A 81 -2.71 5.93 6.16
C HIS A 81 -2.45 7.42 5.92
N LEU A 82 -2.81 7.94 4.74
CA LEU A 82 -2.69 9.35 4.41
C LEU A 82 -3.58 10.21 5.31
N LEU A 83 -4.83 9.81 5.57
CA LEU A 83 -5.73 10.55 6.46
C LEU A 83 -5.17 10.63 7.90
N LEU A 84 -4.64 9.53 8.44
CA LEU A 84 -4.03 9.50 9.78
C LEU A 84 -2.69 10.27 9.86
N ASN A 85 -2.01 10.46 8.73
CA ASN A 85 -0.73 11.16 8.65
C ASN A 85 -0.82 12.54 7.97
N PHE A 86 -2.02 13.02 7.63
CA PHE A 86 -2.22 14.17 6.75
C PHE A 86 -1.53 15.44 7.26
N ARG A 87 -1.50 15.65 8.58
CA ARG A 87 -0.83 16.81 9.17
C ARG A 87 0.68 16.81 8.93
N ILE A 88 1.32 15.64 9.02
CA ILE A 88 2.74 15.47 8.75
C ILE A 88 2.97 15.66 7.25
N TYR A 89 2.22 14.94 6.42
CA TYR A 89 2.30 15.03 4.96
C TYR A 89 2.15 16.47 4.45
N LYS A 90 1.15 17.23 4.94
CA LYS A 90 0.96 18.63 4.59
C LYS A 90 2.20 19.47 4.94
N ASN A 91 2.79 19.26 6.12
CA ASN A 91 3.99 20.00 6.54
C ASN A 91 5.19 19.66 5.66
N GLU A 92 5.35 18.40 5.28
CA GLU A 92 6.40 17.94 4.34
C GLU A 92 6.24 18.60 2.97
N ILE A 93 5.03 18.63 2.42
CA ILE A 93 4.73 19.31 1.15
C ILE A 93 5.03 20.81 1.24
N ILE A 94 4.63 21.49 2.33
CA ILE A 94 4.94 22.91 2.53
C ILE A 94 6.47 23.12 2.60
N CYS A 95 7.20 22.23 3.27
CA CYS A 95 8.65 22.30 3.37
C CYS A 95 9.30 22.18 1.98
N LEU A 96 8.91 21.16 1.21
CA LEU A 96 9.41 20.91 -0.16
C LEU A 96 9.13 22.08 -1.12
N LEU A 97 8.02 22.82 -0.94
CA LEU A 97 7.68 23.97 -1.78
C LEU A 97 8.34 25.27 -1.31
N ARG A 98 8.87 25.32 -0.08
CA ARG A 98 9.47 26.52 0.53
C ARG A 98 10.99 26.50 0.47
N THR A 99 11.61 25.43 0.00
CA THR A 99 13.05 25.42 -0.33
C THR A 99 13.29 26.44 -1.45
N LYS A 100 13.86 27.58 -1.04
CA LYS A 100 14.50 28.57 -1.92
C LYS A 100 15.80 28.02 -2.47
#